data_AF-A0A1S3C526-F1
#
_entry.id   AF-A0A1S3C526-F1
#
_cell.length_a   1.000
_cell.length_b   1.000
_cell.length_c   1.000
_cell.angle_alpha   90.00
_cell.angle_beta   90.00
_cell.angle_gamma   90.00
#
_symmetry.space_group_name_H-M   'P 1'
#
loop_
_entity.id
_entity.type
_entity.pdbx_description
1 polymer ?
#
loop_
_entity_poly.entity_id
_entity_poly.type
_entity_poly.pdbx_seq_one_letter_code
_entity_poly.pdbx_strand_id
1 'polypeptide(L)'
;MEKTLEISKRRRLLLVPCPYQGHINPMLHLATYLYQNGFTITIAQTFFNSIDPNHHPDFTFVRLNDRLSNDLIVSLDVASVLLAINDNCKTSLEEVMANIVEDVVCVIHDEAMYFCEAVASGFGVRSLVVRTTSIAACISRRVVLQLHAEGCLPIIQGSMEDEVPNLHPLRFKDLPFSVHSDISKLEKIILKMYSITTSSAVIWNTIPWLEPSEFTQIKTKICNQVPIFPIGPVHKISPTSSSSSLLSEDSTCLSWLHKQPPNSVIYVSLGSIALLTNQELQEMAWGLANSNQPFLWVVRPGSIRGSDGTGFVLKEFQKKVGDRGCIVGWAPQREVLAHRAIGGFWSHCGWNSTLESLSEGVPMLCRPYSGDQRGNSRYISCVWRVGLTLEGHELNRNEVEKSVKKLMVEEEGRKMRERAMDFKRRIEDSLREGGSCSRNLKELVDFIISF
;
A
#
# COMPACT_ATOMS: atom_id res chain seq x y z
N MET A 1 -29.78 18.76 -37.12
CA MET A 1 -30.05 17.51 -36.37
C MET A 1 -29.20 17.54 -35.11
N GLU A 2 -29.58 18.46 -34.21
CA GLU A 2 -29.00 18.63 -32.89
C GLU A 2 -29.53 17.53 -31.99
N LYS A 3 -28.70 16.54 -31.69
CA LYS A 3 -28.83 15.77 -30.45
C LYS A 3 -27.86 16.38 -29.46
N THR A 4 -28.29 17.47 -28.83
CA THR A 4 -27.70 17.94 -27.59
C THR A 4 -27.79 16.78 -26.61
N LEU A 5 -26.65 16.16 -26.30
CA LEU A 5 -26.55 15.26 -25.16
C LEU A 5 -26.91 16.09 -23.94
N GLU A 6 -28.10 15.86 -23.37
CA GLU A 6 -28.30 16.09 -21.94
C GLU A 6 -27.26 15.22 -21.23
N ILE A 7 -26.12 15.82 -20.91
CA ILE A 7 -25.16 15.19 -20.01
C ILE A 7 -25.93 14.94 -18.72
N SER A 8 -25.95 13.68 -18.27
CA SER A 8 -26.44 13.27 -16.95
C SER A 8 -26.22 14.37 -15.91
N LYS A 9 -27.29 14.77 -15.21
CA LYS A 9 -27.21 15.73 -14.09
C LYS A 9 -26.26 15.25 -13.00
N ARG A 10 -26.02 13.93 -12.90
CA ARG A 10 -25.15 13.32 -11.89
C ARG A 10 -23.70 13.30 -12.37
N ARG A 11 -22.82 13.93 -11.60
CA ARG A 11 -21.37 13.93 -11.84
C ARG A 11 -20.55 13.68 -10.59
N ARG A 12 -21.18 13.44 -9.43
CA ARG A 12 -20.49 13.29 -8.15
C ARG A 12 -20.07 11.84 -7.96
N LEU A 13 -18.80 11.65 -7.60
CA LEU A 13 -18.29 10.38 -7.10
C LEU A 13 -18.04 10.52 -5.61
N LEU A 14 -18.60 9.60 -4.83
CA LEU A 14 -18.36 9.52 -3.40
C LEU A 14 -17.28 8.46 -3.14
N LEU A 15 -16.11 8.88 -2.69
CA LEU A 15 -14.97 8.00 -2.41
C LEU A 15 -14.86 7.76 -0.90
N VAL A 16 -14.74 6.49 -0.50
CA VAL A 16 -14.62 6.10 0.92
C VAL A 16 -13.31 5.34 1.15
N PRO A 17 -12.20 6.02 1.47
CA PRO A 17 -10.93 5.38 1.77
C PRO A 17 -10.95 4.66 3.12
N CYS A 18 -10.21 3.57 3.23
CA CYS A 18 -9.83 2.99 4.52
C CYS A 18 -8.82 3.91 5.24
N PRO A 19 -8.95 4.18 6.55
CA PRO A 19 -8.19 5.25 7.23
C PRO A 19 -6.76 4.83 7.63
N TYR A 20 -6.04 4.27 6.67
CA TYR A 20 -4.62 3.98 6.77
C TYR A 20 -3.92 4.55 5.55
N GLN A 21 -2.72 5.10 5.72
CA GLN A 21 -2.00 5.81 4.67
C GLN A 21 -1.81 5.00 3.38
N GLY A 22 -1.60 3.69 3.49
CA GLY A 22 -1.50 2.78 2.34
C GLY A 22 -2.80 2.62 1.54
N HIS A 23 -3.94 3.05 2.07
CA HIS A 23 -5.24 3.02 1.41
C HIS A 23 -5.68 4.43 0.98
N ILE A 24 -5.44 5.43 1.84
CA ILE A 24 -5.73 6.85 1.55
C ILE A 24 -4.97 7.33 0.31
N ASN A 25 -3.65 7.07 0.23
CA ASN A 25 -2.82 7.56 -0.88
C ASN A 25 -3.34 7.08 -2.26
N PRO A 26 -3.52 5.76 -2.51
CA PRO A 26 -4.11 5.27 -3.75
C PRO A 26 -5.47 5.89 -4.08
N MET A 27 -6.34 6.04 -3.07
CA MET A 27 -7.67 6.61 -3.25
C MET A 27 -7.61 8.08 -3.69
N LEU A 28 -6.68 8.88 -3.14
CA LEU A 28 -6.52 10.28 -3.53
C LEU A 28 -5.88 10.45 -4.92
N HIS A 29 -4.98 9.55 -5.32
CA HIS A 29 -4.48 9.53 -6.70
C HIS A 29 -5.60 9.21 -7.70
N LEU A 30 -6.43 8.21 -7.39
CA LEU A 30 -7.60 7.88 -8.20
C LEU A 30 -8.61 9.04 -8.23
N ALA A 31 -8.88 9.66 -7.09
CA ALA A 31 -9.75 10.83 -6.97
C ALA A 31 -9.29 11.97 -7.89
N THR A 32 -7.99 12.28 -7.86
CA THR A 32 -7.39 13.35 -8.68
C THR A 32 -7.52 13.05 -10.16
N TYR A 33 -7.25 11.80 -10.57
CA TYR A 33 -7.43 11.39 -11.96
C TYR A 33 -8.89 11.51 -12.41
N LEU A 34 -9.85 11.07 -11.60
CA LEU A 34 -11.27 11.15 -11.92
C LEU A 34 -11.76 12.60 -11.96
N TYR A 35 -11.31 13.46 -11.05
CA TYR A 35 -11.58 14.89 -11.07
C TYR A 35 -11.12 15.55 -12.38
N GLN A 36 -9.90 15.24 -12.82
CA GLN A 36 -9.35 15.72 -14.10
C GLN A 36 -10.14 15.23 -15.33
N ASN A 37 -10.94 14.18 -15.18
CA ASN A 37 -11.81 13.62 -16.22
C ASN A 37 -13.28 14.10 -16.09
N GLY A 38 -13.53 15.19 -15.36
CA GLY A 38 -14.81 15.90 -15.37
C GLY A 38 -15.81 15.50 -14.27
N PHE A 39 -15.41 14.64 -13.33
CA PHE A 39 -16.21 14.31 -12.15
C PHE A 39 -16.02 15.33 -11.03
N THR A 40 -17.05 15.49 -10.20
CA THR A 40 -16.90 16.16 -8.89
C THR A 40 -16.64 15.11 -7.82
N ILE A 41 -15.73 15.39 -6.89
CA ILE A 41 -15.28 14.39 -5.91
C ILE A 41 -15.75 14.78 -4.51
N THR A 42 -16.33 13.82 -3.80
CA THR A 42 -16.53 13.88 -2.35
C THR A 42 -15.76 12.75 -1.69
N ILE A 43 -14.91 13.06 -0.71
CA ILE A 43 -14.19 12.08 0.11
C ILE A 43 -14.93 11.95 1.45
N ALA A 44 -15.43 10.76 1.74
CA ALA A 44 -15.98 10.41 3.05
C ALA A 44 -14.90 9.74 3.89
N GLN A 45 -14.38 10.45 4.88
CA GLN A 45 -13.30 9.97 5.75
C GLN A 45 -13.76 9.86 7.20
N THR A 46 -13.15 8.95 7.94
CA THR A 46 -13.40 8.79 9.39
C THR A 46 -12.81 9.97 10.19
N PHE A 47 -13.08 10.04 11.49
CA PHE A 47 -12.35 10.95 12.39
C PHE A 47 -10.94 10.44 12.66
N PHE A 48 -10.80 9.13 12.82
CA PHE A 48 -9.51 8.46 12.88
C PHE A 48 -8.74 8.63 11.57
N ASN A 49 -7.48 9.07 11.65
CA ASN A 49 -6.56 9.26 10.52
C ASN A 49 -7.15 10.02 9.33
N SER A 50 -7.83 11.12 9.60
CA SER A 50 -8.34 12.00 8.54
C SER A 50 -7.25 12.88 7.95
N ILE A 51 -7.32 13.13 6.65
CA ILE A 51 -6.51 14.15 5.98
C ILE A 51 -7.11 15.56 6.18
N ASP A 52 -6.25 16.56 6.12
CA ASP A 52 -6.64 17.97 6.14
C ASP A 52 -7.24 18.37 4.77
N PRO A 53 -8.54 18.74 4.71
CA PRO A 53 -9.19 19.21 3.48
C PRO A 53 -8.49 20.40 2.82
N ASN A 54 -7.77 21.24 3.57
CA ASN A 54 -7.09 22.42 3.02
C ASN A 54 -6.00 22.06 2.00
N HIS A 55 -5.44 20.86 2.08
CA HIS A 55 -4.48 20.37 1.10
C HIS A 55 -5.16 19.92 -0.21
N HIS A 56 -6.47 19.73 -0.24
CA HIS A 56 -7.20 19.22 -1.40
C HIS A 56 -8.43 20.08 -1.72
N PRO A 57 -8.25 21.36 -2.10
CA PRO A 57 -9.35 22.31 -2.30
C PRO A 57 -10.30 21.93 -3.43
N ASP A 58 -9.86 21.08 -4.36
CA ASP A 58 -10.67 20.60 -5.48
C ASP A 58 -11.73 19.55 -5.06
N PHE A 59 -11.63 19.02 -3.84
CA PHE A 59 -12.53 17.97 -3.33
C PHE A 59 -13.41 18.48 -2.19
N THR A 60 -14.62 17.92 -2.10
CA THR A 60 -15.47 18.08 -0.91
C THR A 60 -15.14 16.99 0.10
N PHE A 61 -15.15 17.29 1.39
CA PHE A 61 -14.90 16.32 2.46
C PHE A 61 -16.11 16.20 3.39
N VAL A 62 -16.44 14.97 3.75
CA VAL A 62 -17.44 14.66 4.79
C VAL A 62 -16.82 13.72 5.83
N ARG A 63 -17.32 13.79 7.07
CA ARG A 63 -16.83 12.99 8.19
C ARG A 63 -17.79 11.87 8.54
N LEU A 64 -17.27 10.67 8.67
CA LEU A 64 -17.98 9.48 9.15
C LEU A 64 -17.68 9.26 10.62
N ASN A 65 -18.71 9.00 11.42
CA ASN A 65 -18.57 8.82 12.86
C ASN A 65 -18.10 7.39 13.18
N ASP A 66 -16.79 7.19 13.29
CA ASP A 66 -16.18 5.89 13.59
C ASP A 66 -16.32 5.44 15.04
N ARG A 67 -16.64 6.35 15.97
CA ARG A 67 -16.82 6.10 17.42
C ARG A 67 -15.72 5.21 18.04
N LEU A 68 -14.49 5.30 17.54
CA LEU A 68 -13.38 4.50 18.05
C LEU A 68 -12.97 4.99 19.45
N SER A 69 -12.78 4.07 20.38
CA SER A 69 -12.21 4.38 21.69
C SER A 69 -10.70 4.57 21.59
N ASN A 70 -10.14 5.40 22.49
CA ASN A 70 -8.69 5.58 22.57
C ASN A 70 -7.95 4.26 22.83
N ASP A 71 -8.50 3.38 23.66
CA ASP A 71 -7.91 2.07 23.96
C ASP A 71 -7.78 1.20 22.69
N LEU A 72 -8.81 1.22 21.84
CA LEU A 72 -8.79 0.47 20.59
C LEU A 72 -7.77 1.05 19.59
N ILE A 73 -7.68 2.38 19.50
CA ILE A 73 -6.67 3.06 18.67
C ILE A 73 -5.25 2.71 19.12
N VAL A 74 -4.99 2.76 20.44
CA VAL A 74 -3.68 2.49 21.03
C VAL A 74 -3.31 0.99 20.97
N SER A 75 -4.30 0.09 20.89
CA SER A 75 -4.05 -1.35 20.76
C SER A 75 -3.28 -1.73 19.49
N LEU A 76 -3.36 -0.90 18.44
CA LEU A 76 -2.82 -1.17 17.09
C LEU A 76 -3.33 -2.47 16.46
N ASP A 77 -4.43 -3.03 16.98
CA ASP A 77 -5.14 -4.16 16.36
C ASP A 77 -5.97 -3.64 15.18
N VAL A 78 -5.32 -3.59 14.02
CA VAL A 78 -5.93 -3.15 12.75
C VAL A 78 -7.22 -3.92 12.46
N ALA A 79 -7.29 -5.21 12.77
CA ALA A 79 -8.49 -6.01 12.51
C ALA A 79 -9.68 -5.52 13.36
N SER A 80 -9.46 -5.32 14.66
CA SER A 80 -10.50 -4.81 15.55
C SER A 80 -10.94 -3.38 15.19
N VAL A 81 -10.00 -2.52 14.79
CA VAL A 81 -10.30 -1.17 14.32
C VAL A 81 -11.19 -1.21 13.06
N LEU A 82 -10.85 -2.04 12.08
CA LEU A 82 -11.64 -2.16 10.84
C LEU A 82 -13.05 -2.70 11.08
N LEU A 83 -13.19 -3.70 11.97
CA LEU A 83 -14.52 -4.21 12.36
C LEU A 83 -15.37 -3.10 12.98
N ALA A 84 -14.81 -2.37 13.95
CA ALA A 84 -15.52 -1.28 14.61
C ALA A 84 -15.90 -0.14 13.65
N ILE A 85 -15.02 0.24 12.72
CA ILE A 85 -15.33 1.25 11.69
C ILE A 85 -16.52 0.80 10.83
N ASN A 86 -16.52 -0.45 10.37
CA ASN A 86 -17.59 -0.98 9.52
C ASN A 86 -18.93 -1.06 10.26
N ASP A 87 -18.91 -1.31 11.57
CA ASP A 87 -20.13 -1.32 12.40
C ASP A 87 -20.64 0.10 12.69
N ASN A 88 -19.74 1.05 12.96
CA ASN A 88 -20.08 2.37 13.46
C ASN A 88 -20.39 3.41 12.36
N CYS A 89 -19.69 3.36 11.21
CA CYS A 89 -19.78 4.40 10.19
C CYS A 89 -21.02 4.31 9.30
N LYS A 90 -21.76 3.20 9.35
CA LYS A 90 -22.87 2.92 8.43
C LYS A 90 -23.93 4.02 8.46
N THR A 91 -24.42 4.37 9.64
CA THR A 91 -25.48 5.39 9.80
C THR A 91 -25.04 6.77 9.30
N SER A 92 -23.80 7.18 9.60
CA SER A 92 -23.29 8.47 9.09
C SER A 92 -23.14 8.49 7.56
N LEU A 93 -22.80 7.36 6.94
CA LEU A 93 -22.76 7.28 5.48
C LEU A 93 -24.17 7.33 4.87
N GLU A 94 -25.16 6.69 5.51
CA GLU A 94 -26.58 6.77 5.11
C GLU A 94 -27.09 8.23 5.16
N GLU A 95 -26.76 8.97 6.23
CA GLU A 95 -27.08 10.39 6.37
C GLU A 95 -26.41 11.24 5.28
N VAL A 96 -25.13 11.00 4.98
CA VAL A 96 -24.43 11.68 3.87
C VAL A 96 -25.15 11.38 2.55
N MET A 97 -25.41 10.10 2.25
CA MET A 97 -26.05 9.68 1.00
C MET A 97 -27.43 10.32 0.84
N ALA A 98 -28.26 10.34 1.89
CA ALA A 98 -29.57 10.98 1.85
C ALA A 98 -29.53 12.45 1.40
N ASN A 99 -28.43 13.17 1.67
CA ASN A 99 -28.27 14.57 1.29
C ASN A 99 -27.72 14.78 -0.12
N ILE A 100 -26.97 13.82 -0.68
CA ILE A 100 -26.24 14.00 -1.95
C ILE A 100 -26.64 13.01 -3.05
N VAL A 101 -27.51 12.04 -2.77
CA VAL A 101 -27.86 10.93 -3.68
C VAL A 101 -28.30 11.38 -5.07
N GLU A 102 -28.98 12.53 -5.17
CA GLU A 102 -29.47 13.05 -6.45
C GLU A 102 -28.35 13.37 -7.45
N ASP A 103 -27.14 13.66 -6.96
CA ASP A 103 -25.98 14.04 -7.78
C ASP A 103 -24.94 12.91 -7.91
N VAL A 104 -25.06 11.83 -7.13
CA VAL A 104 -24.06 10.75 -7.06
C VAL A 104 -24.23 9.74 -8.19
N VAL A 105 -23.18 9.57 -8.97
CA VAL A 105 -23.07 8.56 -10.05
C VAL A 105 -22.80 7.18 -9.45
N CYS A 106 -21.77 7.08 -8.61
CA CYS A 106 -21.44 5.86 -7.88
C CYS A 106 -20.64 6.14 -6.60
N VAL A 107 -20.62 5.13 -5.73
CA VAL A 107 -19.76 5.08 -4.56
C VAL A 107 -18.52 4.25 -4.89
N ILE A 108 -17.33 4.81 -4.68
CA ILE A 108 -16.05 4.10 -4.87
C ILE A 108 -15.45 3.89 -3.48
N HIS A 109 -15.36 2.65 -3.01
CA HIS A 109 -14.90 2.38 -1.65
C HIS A 109 -13.71 1.44 -1.63
N ASP A 110 -12.87 1.57 -0.61
CA ASP A 110 -11.80 0.62 -0.34
C ASP A 110 -12.38 -0.76 0.00
N GLU A 111 -11.68 -1.85 -0.35
CA GLU A 111 -12.07 -3.22 -0.02
C GLU A 111 -12.29 -3.44 1.49
N ALA A 112 -11.54 -2.74 2.35
CA ALA A 112 -11.70 -2.84 3.81
C ALA A 112 -12.91 -2.06 4.36
N MET A 113 -13.52 -1.18 3.54
CA MET A 113 -14.70 -0.37 3.91
C MET A 113 -15.98 -1.00 3.35
N TYR A 114 -16.14 -2.31 3.57
CA TYR A 114 -17.18 -3.13 2.93
C TYR A 114 -18.62 -2.74 3.28
N PHE A 115 -18.86 -2.02 4.39
CA PHE A 115 -20.20 -1.52 4.73
C PHE A 115 -20.78 -0.57 3.65
N CYS A 116 -19.92 0.08 2.86
CA CYS A 116 -20.32 1.03 1.83
C CYS A 116 -21.18 0.40 0.73
N GLU A 117 -20.93 -0.86 0.39
CA GLU A 117 -21.68 -1.59 -0.65
C GLU A 117 -23.17 -1.69 -0.27
N ALA A 118 -23.45 -2.09 0.98
CA ALA A 118 -24.82 -2.19 1.48
C ALA A 118 -25.53 -0.83 1.54
N VAL A 119 -24.81 0.23 1.92
CA VAL A 119 -25.37 1.60 1.95
C VAL A 119 -25.67 2.08 0.54
N ALA A 120 -24.73 1.96 -0.40
CA ALA A 120 -24.94 2.37 -1.79
C ALA A 120 -26.15 1.66 -2.42
N SER A 121 -26.24 0.33 -2.22
CA SER A 121 -27.37 -0.47 -2.70
C SER A 121 -28.70 -0.05 -2.08
N GLY A 122 -28.74 0.35 -0.80
CA GLY A 122 -29.95 0.83 -0.13
C GLY A 122 -30.52 2.12 -0.74
N PHE A 123 -29.66 2.93 -1.37
CA PHE A 123 -30.05 4.15 -2.10
C PHE A 123 -30.19 3.92 -3.62
N GLY A 124 -30.09 2.67 -4.10
CA GLY A 124 -30.14 2.36 -5.54
C GLY A 124 -28.95 2.89 -6.34
N VAL A 125 -27.82 3.17 -5.67
CA VAL A 125 -26.59 3.68 -6.27
C VAL A 125 -25.60 2.54 -6.46
N ARG A 126 -24.94 2.48 -7.61
CA ARG A 126 -23.90 1.48 -7.90
C ARG A 126 -22.64 1.73 -7.06
N SER A 127 -21.91 0.67 -6.71
CA SER A 127 -20.60 0.77 -6.06
C SER A 127 -19.48 0.13 -6.87
N LEU A 128 -18.27 0.67 -6.73
CA LEU A 128 -17.02 0.09 -7.23
C LEU A 128 -16.09 -0.14 -6.05
N VAL A 129 -15.43 -1.31 -6.00
CA VAL A 129 -14.48 -1.64 -4.93
C VAL A 129 -13.05 -1.41 -5.39
N VAL A 130 -12.25 -0.72 -4.59
CA VAL A 130 -10.83 -0.45 -4.84
C VAL A 130 -9.97 -1.41 -4.02
N ARG A 131 -9.05 -2.09 -4.70
CA ARG A 131 -8.03 -2.94 -4.08
C ARG A 131 -6.65 -2.30 -4.17
N THR A 132 -6.03 -2.11 -3.02
CA THR A 132 -4.72 -1.46 -2.85
C THR A 132 -3.61 -2.47 -2.51
N THR A 133 -3.91 -3.76 -2.63
CA THR A 133 -3.02 -4.88 -2.32
C THR A 133 -2.64 -5.67 -3.58
N SER A 134 -1.61 -6.51 -3.51
CA SER A 134 -1.21 -7.37 -4.64
C SER A 134 -2.26 -8.42 -4.99
N ILE A 135 -2.20 -8.95 -6.21
CA ILE A 135 -3.11 -10.01 -6.65
C ILE A 135 -2.83 -11.29 -5.85
N ALA A 136 -1.56 -11.61 -5.65
CA ALA A 136 -1.09 -12.71 -4.82
C ALA A 136 -1.61 -12.60 -3.38
N ALA A 137 -1.68 -11.40 -2.80
CA ALA A 137 -2.25 -11.21 -1.46
C ALA A 137 -3.74 -11.58 -1.40
N CYS A 138 -4.51 -11.28 -2.45
CA CYS A 138 -5.91 -11.68 -2.54
C CYS A 138 -6.06 -13.20 -2.56
N ILE A 139 -5.29 -13.89 -3.40
CA ILE A 139 -5.32 -15.36 -3.49
C ILE A 139 -4.86 -15.97 -2.16
N SER A 140 -3.77 -15.46 -1.58
CA SER A 140 -3.21 -15.95 -0.32
C SER A 140 -4.18 -15.84 0.84
N ARG A 141 -4.93 -14.73 0.94
CA ARG A 141 -5.99 -14.57 1.95
C ARG A 141 -7.10 -15.61 1.80
N ARG A 142 -7.48 -15.98 0.57
CA ARG A 142 -8.46 -17.06 0.34
C ARG A 142 -7.91 -18.43 0.74
N VAL A 143 -6.63 -18.68 0.50
CA VAL A 143 -5.96 -19.90 0.96
C VAL A 143 -5.91 -19.95 2.50
N VAL A 144 -5.65 -18.82 3.17
CA VAL A 144 -5.74 -18.74 4.64
C VAL A 144 -7.15 -19.11 5.13
N LEU A 145 -8.22 -18.63 4.49
CA LEU A 145 -9.59 -19.02 4.83
C LEU A 145 -9.81 -20.53 4.67
N GLN A 146 -9.35 -21.10 3.56
CA GLN A 146 -9.48 -22.53 3.29
C GLN A 146 -8.75 -23.35 4.35
N LEU A 147 -7.49 -23.02 4.65
CA LEU A 147 -6.71 -23.71 5.67
C LEU A 147 -7.33 -23.59 7.06
N HIS A 148 -7.94 -22.45 7.39
CA HIS A 148 -8.66 -22.30 8.65
C HIS A 148 -9.89 -23.22 8.71
N ALA A 149 -10.69 -23.26 7.65
CA ALA A 149 -11.88 -24.11 7.56
C ALA A 149 -11.55 -25.62 7.61
N GLU A 150 -10.39 -26.01 7.09
CA GLU A 150 -9.87 -27.38 7.13
C GLU A 150 -9.22 -27.75 8.49
N GLY A 151 -9.13 -26.80 9.44
CA GLY A 151 -8.48 -27.02 10.73
C GLY A 151 -6.95 -27.08 10.67
N CYS A 152 -6.36 -26.61 9.57
CA CYS A 152 -4.91 -26.58 9.35
C CYS A 152 -4.22 -25.33 9.91
N LEU A 153 -4.97 -24.38 10.47
CA LEU A 153 -4.43 -23.18 11.13
C LEU A 153 -4.69 -23.16 12.66
N PRO A 154 -3.72 -22.69 13.48
CA PRO A 154 -2.33 -22.41 13.11
C PRO A 154 -1.66 -23.70 12.60
N ILE A 155 -0.60 -23.57 11.81
CA ILE A 155 0.03 -24.72 11.13
C ILE A 155 0.67 -25.62 12.18
N ILE A 156 -0.05 -26.68 12.54
CA ILE A 156 0.36 -27.65 13.55
C ILE A 156 1.15 -28.80 12.91
N GLN A 157 0.90 -29.07 11.62
CA GLN A 157 1.57 -30.11 10.84
C GLN A 157 2.25 -29.49 9.61
N GLY A 158 3.57 -29.64 9.50
CA GLY A 158 4.37 -29.07 8.42
C GLY A 158 5.34 -27.99 8.91
N SER A 159 6.35 -27.69 8.11
CA SER A 159 7.28 -26.61 8.36
C SER A 159 6.70 -25.29 7.86
N MET A 160 6.86 -24.22 8.63
CA MET A 160 6.58 -22.85 8.18
C MET A 160 7.41 -22.47 6.92
N GLU A 161 8.47 -23.23 6.64
CA GLU A 161 9.33 -23.12 5.46
C GLU A 161 8.81 -23.88 4.22
N ASP A 162 7.81 -24.75 4.36
CA ASP A 162 7.29 -25.52 3.24
C ASP A 162 6.50 -24.62 2.28
N GLU A 163 6.60 -24.90 0.98
CA GLU A 163 5.80 -24.23 -0.04
C GLU A 163 4.31 -24.57 0.14
N VAL A 164 3.46 -23.57 -0.04
CA VAL A 164 2.01 -23.74 -0.01
C VAL A 164 1.59 -24.39 -1.33
N PRO A 165 0.88 -25.54 -1.31
CA PRO A 165 0.45 -26.21 -2.52
C PRO A 165 -0.31 -25.29 -3.48
N ASN A 166 0.07 -25.29 -4.76
CA ASN A 166 -0.52 -24.47 -5.83
C ASN A 166 -0.41 -22.95 -5.63
N LEU A 167 0.48 -22.48 -4.77
CA LEU A 167 0.68 -21.05 -4.50
C LEU A 167 2.17 -20.63 -4.58
N HIS A 168 2.94 -21.32 -5.43
CA HIS A 168 4.34 -20.96 -5.68
C HIS A 168 4.46 -19.46 -6.03
N PRO A 169 5.40 -18.71 -5.45
CA PRO A 169 6.55 -19.14 -4.61
C PRO A 169 6.29 -19.10 -3.10
N LEU A 170 5.04 -18.97 -2.66
CA LEU A 170 4.73 -18.66 -1.26
C LEU A 170 4.94 -19.87 -0.36
N ARG A 171 5.64 -19.66 0.75
CA ARG A 171 5.70 -20.59 1.88
C ARG A 171 4.59 -20.31 2.86
N PHE A 172 4.34 -21.26 3.75
CA PHE A 172 3.35 -21.09 4.80
C PHE A 172 3.59 -19.85 5.68
N LYS A 173 4.87 -19.51 5.97
CA LYS A 173 5.22 -18.27 6.67
C LYS A 173 5.00 -17.00 5.86
N ASP A 174 4.87 -17.10 4.54
CA ASP A 174 4.65 -15.95 3.66
C ASP A 174 3.15 -15.57 3.56
N LEU A 175 2.25 -16.43 4.07
CA LEU A 175 0.82 -16.17 4.07
C LEU A 175 0.44 -15.03 5.03
N PRO A 176 -0.63 -14.27 4.73
CA PRO A 176 -0.99 -13.04 5.44
C PRO A 176 -1.77 -13.32 6.74
N PHE A 177 -1.19 -14.14 7.62
CA PHE A 177 -1.68 -14.37 8.98
C PHE A 177 -0.52 -14.34 9.99
N SER A 178 -0.84 -14.32 11.28
CA SER A 178 0.15 -14.50 12.35
C SER A 178 -0.33 -15.60 13.28
N VAL A 179 0.58 -16.40 13.81
CA VAL A 179 0.30 -17.44 14.81
C VAL A 179 -0.29 -16.86 16.12
N HIS A 180 -0.09 -15.56 16.36
CA HIS A 180 -0.62 -14.85 17.52
C HIS A 180 -1.88 -14.03 17.19
N SER A 181 -2.28 -13.95 15.93
CA SER A 181 -3.49 -13.21 15.55
C SER A 181 -4.74 -14.02 15.85
N ASP A 182 -5.80 -13.33 16.22
CA ASP A 182 -7.15 -13.89 16.23
C ASP A 182 -7.58 -14.17 14.78
N ILE A 183 -7.42 -15.43 14.35
CA ILE A 183 -7.76 -15.87 13.00
C ILE A 183 -9.25 -15.68 12.72
N SER A 184 -10.12 -15.76 13.74
CA SER A 184 -11.56 -15.57 13.57
C SER A 184 -11.90 -14.13 13.17
N LYS A 185 -11.20 -13.12 13.74
CA LYS A 185 -11.37 -11.72 13.31
C LYS A 185 -10.88 -11.52 11.88
N LEU A 186 -9.71 -12.07 11.56
CA LEU A 186 -9.13 -11.98 10.23
C LEU A 186 -10.06 -12.64 9.18
N GLU A 187 -10.60 -13.81 9.49
CA GLU A 187 -11.57 -14.51 8.66
C GLU A 187 -12.79 -13.64 8.37
N LYS A 188 -13.41 -13.06 9.42
CA LYS A 188 -14.58 -12.19 9.26
C LYS A 188 -14.31 -11.04 8.30
N ILE A 189 -13.15 -10.38 8.43
CA ILE A 189 -12.77 -9.27 7.56
C ILE A 189 -12.56 -9.76 6.13
N ILE A 190 -11.77 -10.81 5.92
CA ILE A 190 -11.47 -11.34 4.58
C ILE A 190 -12.75 -11.77 3.86
N LEU A 191 -13.66 -12.47 4.54
CA LEU A 191 -14.94 -12.89 3.98
C LEU A 191 -15.77 -11.68 3.52
N LYS A 192 -15.79 -10.60 4.31
CA LYS A 192 -16.52 -9.38 3.96
C LYS A 192 -15.87 -8.60 2.81
N MET A 193 -14.55 -8.43 2.82
CA MET A 193 -13.80 -7.74 1.76
C MET A 193 -13.98 -8.39 0.37
N TYR A 194 -14.14 -9.72 0.33
CA TYR A 194 -14.24 -10.48 -0.92
C TYR A 194 -15.65 -10.98 -1.26
N SER A 195 -16.63 -10.66 -0.43
CA SER A 195 -18.05 -10.84 -0.73
C SER A 195 -18.48 -9.78 -1.75
N ILE A 196 -18.02 -9.88 -3.00
CA ILE A 196 -18.47 -9.01 -4.10
C ILE A 196 -19.90 -9.45 -4.46
N THR A 197 -20.89 -8.85 -3.81
CA THR A 197 -22.29 -9.26 -3.94
C THR A 197 -23.06 -8.37 -4.91
N THR A 198 -22.88 -7.05 -4.81
CA THR A 198 -23.62 -6.07 -5.61
C THR A 198 -22.72 -5.02 -6.27
N SER A 199 -21.42 -5.01 -5.95
CA SER A 199 -20.45 -4.10 -6.56
C SER A 199 -20.33 -4.35 -8.07
N SER A 200 -20.37 -3.26 -8.83
CA SER A 200 -20.46 -3.29 -10.29
C SER A 200 -19.12 -3.51 -10.99
N ALA A 201 -17.98 -3.18 -10.34
CA ALA A 201 -16.64 -3.52 -10.82
C ALA A 201 -15.59 -3.48 -9.70
N VAL A 202 -14.41 -4.03 -10.00
CA VAL A 202 -13.19 -3.95 -9.16
C VAL A 202 -12.19 -3.02 -9.83
N ILE A 203 -11.74 -1.99 -9.11
CA ILE A 203 -10.59 -1.16 -9.48
C ILE A 203 -9.38 -1.68 -8.72
N TRP A 204 -8.27 -1.96 -9.39
CA TRP A 204 -7.12 -2.58 -8.75
C TRP A 204 -5.84 -1.80 -9.02
N ASN A 205 -5.16 -1.37 -7.96
CA ASN A 205 -3.83 -0.75 -8.05
C ASN A 205 -2.76 -1.82 -8.31
N THR A 206 -2.77 -2.40 -9.51
CA THR A 206 -1.80 -3.42 -9.94
C THR A 206 -1.57 -3.32 -11.44
N ILE A 207 -0.55 -4.03 -11.91
CA ILE A 207 -0.18 -4.14 -13.31
C ILE A 207 -0.20 -5.63 -13.65
N PRO A 208 -1.05 -6.11 -14.57
CA PRO A 208 -1.31 -7.54 -14.75
C PRO A 208 -0.07 -8.39 -15.02
N TRP A 209 0.94 -7.84 -15.70
CA TRP A 209 2.16 -8.57 -16.03
C TRP A 209 3.11 -8.76 -14.84
N LEU A 210 2.89 -8.10 -13.70
CA LEU A 210 3.65 -8.35 -12.46
C LEU A 210 3.33 -9.72 -11.87
N GLU A 211 2.07 -10.15 -12.01
CA GLU A 211 1.49 -11.35 -11.39
C GLU A 211 0.54 -12.05 -12.41
N PRO A 212 1.07 -12.51 -13.57
CA PRO A 212 0.22 -12.91 -14.70
C PRO A 212 -0.58 -14.19 -14.44
N SER A 213 0.00 -15.15 -13.71
CA SER A 213 -0.68 -16.40 -13.34
C SER A 213 -1.84 -16.12 -12.38
N GLU A 214 -1.57 -15.31 -11.37
CA GLU A 214 -2.50 -14.89 -10.33
C GLU A 214 -3.63 -14.06 -10.93
N PHE A 215 -3.31 -13.14 -11.84
CA PHE A 215 -4.30 -12.32 -12.54
C PHE A 215 -5.24 -13.19 -13.39
N THR A 216 -4.70 -14.15 -14.15
CA THR A 216 -5.52 -15.10 -14.90
C THR A 216 -6.41 -15.93 -13.98
N GLN A 217 -5.89 -16.40 -12.84
CA GLN A 217 -6.69 -17.13 -11.85
C GLN A 217 -7.84 -16.29 -11.31
N ILE A 218 -7.60 -15.03 -10.95
CA ILE A 218 -8.62 -14.10 -10.48
C ILE A 218 -9.70 -13.90 -11.55
N LYS A 219 -9.30 -13.58 -12.78
CA LYS A 219 -10.23 -13.30 -13.88
C LYS A 219 -11.08 -14.52 -14.26
N THR A 220 -10.52 -15.72 -14.22
CA THR A 220 -11.20 -16.94 -14.69
C THR A 220 -12.00 -17.65 -13.61
N LYS A 221 -11.55 -17.62 -12.35
CA LYS A 221 -12.13 -18.44 -11.27
C LYS A 221 -12.78 -17.64 -10.14
N ILE A 222 -12.42 -16.37 -9.96
CA ILE A 222 -12.76 -15.62 -8.73
C ILE A 222 -13.73 -14.47 -9.04
N CYS A 223 -13.42 -13.69 -10.08
CA CYS A 223 -14.19 -12.51 -10.48
C CYS A 223 -14.61 -12.64 -11.96
N ASN A 224 -15.12 -13.80 -12.36
CA ASN A 224 -15.46 -14.09 -13.76
C ASN A 224 -16.71 -13.35 -14.26
N GLN A 225 -17.50 -12.76 -13.36
CA GLN A 225 -18.74 -12.05 -13.67
C GLN A 225 -18.65 -10.53 -13.44
N VAL A 226 -17.52 -10.04 -12.91
CA VAL A 226 -17.36 -8.64 -12.51
C VAL A 226 -16.18 -8.03 -13.28
N PRO A 227 -16.36 -6.89 -13.97
CA PRO A 227 -15.26 -6.18 -14.62
C PRO A 227 -14.13 -5.84 -13.65
N ILE A 228 -12.89 -5.97 -14.10
CA ILE A 228 -11.70 -5.61 -13.32
C ILE A 228 -10.90 -4.59 -14.12
N PHE A 229 -10.60 -3.46 -13.50
CA PHE A 229 -9.79 -2.37 -14.05
C PHE A 229 -8.44 -2.31 -13.32
N PRO A 230 -7.39 -2.98 -13.84
CA PRO A 230 -6.05 -2.85 -13.28
C PRO A 230 -5.41 -1.54 -13.77
N ILE A 231 -5.40 -0.54 -12.88
CA ILE A 231 -5.01 0.85 -13.18
C ILE A 231 -3.67 1.24 -12.54
N GLY A 232 -2.90 0.26 -12.08
CA GLY A 232 -1.64 0.52 -11.40
C GLY A 232 -0.51 0.97 -12.36
N PRO A 233 0.55 1.60 -11.82
CA PRO A 233 0.66 2.04 -10.44
C PRO A 233 0.02 3.43 -10.27
N VAL A 234 -0.98 3.54 -9.38
CA VAL A 234 -1.81 4.76 -9.28
C VAL A 234 -1.03 6.01 -8.85
N HIS A 235 0.10 5.88 -8.17
CA HIS A 235 0.93 7.05 -7.80
C HIS A 235 1.61 7.75 -9.01
N LYS A 236 1.54 7.14 -10.21
CA LYS A 236 2.07 7.70 -11.47
C LYS A 236 0.98 8.21 -12.41
N ILE A 237 -0.32 7.97 -12.14
CA ILE A 237 -1.41 8.31 -13.07
C ILE A 237 -1.82 9.79 -12.99
N SER A 238 -1.48 10.49 -11.90
CA SER A 238 -1.71 11.92 -11.76
C SER A 238 -0.67 12.56 -10.82
N PRO A 239 -0.07 13.71 -11.19
CA PRO A 239 0.75 14.50 -10.29
C PRO A 239 -0.17 15.14 -9.26
N THR A 240 -0.24 14.57 -8.05
CA THR A 240 -0.89 15.24 -6.93
C THR A 240 0.00 16.41 -6.50
N SER A 241 -0.48 17.64 -6.70
CA SER A 241 0.21 18.86 -6.26
C SER A 241 0.27 19.01 -4.73
N SER A 242 -0.45 18.15 -4.01
CA SER A 242 -0.65 18.24 -2.56
C SER A 242 -0.17 17.00 -1.84
N SER A 243 0.39 17.18 -0.63
CA SER A 243 0.80 16.07 0.23
C SER A 243 -0.43 15.30 0.69
N SER A 244 -0.51 14.02 0.31
CA SER A 244 -1.53 13.08 0.77
C SER A 244 -1.14 12.40 2.09
N SER A 245 -0.05 12.84 2.72
CA SER A 245 0.53 12.19 3.89
C SER A 245 -0.23 12.55 5.18
N LEU A 246 -0.45 11.54 6.04
CA LEU A 246 -0.96 11.75 7.40
C LEU A 246 0.06 12.40 8.34
N LEU A 247 1.33 12.39 7.94
CA LEU A 247 2.46 12.88 8.71
C LEU A 247 3.15 14.00 7.93
N SER A 248 3.58 15.05 8.63
CA SER A 248 4.31 16.16 8.04
C SER A 248 5.64 15.68 7.45
N GLU A 249 5.81 15.88 6.15
CA GLU A 249 7.01 15.48 5.41
C GLU A 249 8.17 16.45 5.67
N ASP A 250 9.34 15.90 5.94
CA ASP A 250 10.60 16.62 6.09
C ASP A 250 11.37 16.60 4.76
N SER A 251 11.16 17.63 3.96
CA SER A 251 11.83 17.79 2.66
C SER A 251 13.31 18.16 2.77
N THR A 252 13.84 18.43 3.98
CA THR A 252 15.27 18.78 4.14
C THR A 252 16.19 17.63 3.73
N CYS A 253 15.72 16.39 3.81
CA CYS A 253 16.44 15.22 3.31
C CYS A 253 16.80 15.30 1.81
N LEU A 254 15.98 15.97 0.99
CA LEU A 254 16.26 16.15 -0.44
C LEU A 254 17.52 17.00 -0.66
N SER A 255 17.72 18.03 0.15
CA SER A 255 18.93 18.85 0.13
C SER A 255 20.19 18.05 0.49
N TRP A 256 20.06 17.09 1.41
CA TRP A 256 21.14 16.16 1.73
C TRP A 256 21.40 15.20 0.56
N LEU A 257 20.36 14.65 -0.07
CA LEU A 257 20.47 13.74 -1.22
C LEU A 257 21.16 14.40 -2.43
N HIS A 258 20.93 15.69 -2.68
CA HIS A 258 21.56 16.41 -3.79
C HIS A 258 23.10 16.42 -3.73
N LYS A 259 23.67 16.31 -2.52
CA LYS A 259 25.12 16.28 -2.27
C LYS A 259 25.72 14.88 -2.46
N GLN A 260 24.90 13.86 -2.62
CA GLN A 260 25.35 12.46 -2.71
C GLN A 260 25.58 12.05 -4.17
N PRO A 261 26.57 11.18 -4.44
CA PRO A 261 26.78 10.58 -5.76
C PRO A 261 25.55 9.77 -6.24
N PRO A 262 25.35 9.62 -7.55
CA PRO A 262 24.30 8.76 -8.08
C PRO A 262 24.39 7.31 -7.58
N ASN A 263 23.25 6.67 -7.33
CA ASN A 263 23.14 5.28 -6.86
C ASN A 263 23.97 4.92 -5.61
N SER A 264 24.28 5.89 -4.74
CA SER A 264 25.15 5.67 -3.58
C SER A 264 24.41 5.54 -2.24
N VAL A 265 23.16 6.00 -2.16
CA VAL A 265 22.40 6.07 -0.91
C VAL A 265 21.43 4.90 -0.80
N ILE A 266 21.42 4.22 0.35
CA ILE A 266 20.30 3.34 0.70
C ILE A 266 19.22 4.13 1.45
N TYR A 267 18.01 4.14 0.91
CA TYR A 267 16.84 4.70 1.58
C TYR A 267 16.20 3.63 2.47
N VAL A 268 15.84 3.96 3.71
CA VAL A 268 15.27 3.04 4.70
C VAL A 268 13.93 3.59 5.19
N SER A 269 12.84 2.88 4.89
CA SER A 269 11.49 3.23 5.37
C SER A 269 10.64 1.98 5.56
N LEU A 270 10.13 1.80 6.78
CA LEU A 270 9.35 0.63 7.17
C LEU A 270 7.82 0.87 7.16
N GLY A 271 7.39 1.88 6.40
CA GLY A 271 5.97 2.21 6.24
C GLY A 271 5.38 2.94 7.44
N SER A 272 4.06 3.18 7.40
CA SER A 272 3.34 4.02 8.37
C SER A 272 2.86 3.29 9.62
N ILE A 273 2.88 1.95 9.64
CA ILE A 273 2.31 1.12 10.71
C ILE A 273 3.37 0.30 11.45
N ALA A 274 4.43 -0.15 10.77
CA ALA A 274 5.41 -1.04 11.38
C ALA A 274 6.03 -0.42 12.64
N LEU A 275 6.25 -1.29 13.63
CA LEU A 275 6.90 -0.96 14.90
C LEU A 275 8.20 -1.72 15.02
N LEU A 276 9.22 -1.02 15.49
CA LEU A 276 10.52 -1.56 15.83
C LEU A 276 10.62 -1.81 17.33
N THR A 277 11.28 -2.90 17.69
CA THR A 277 11.85 -3.05 19.04
C THR A 277 13.11 -2.21 19.17
N ASN A 278 13.51 -1.89 20.41
CA ASN A 278 14.79 -1.22 20.67
C ASN A 278 15.99 -2.05 20.17
N GLN A 279 15.90 -3.38 20.25
CA GLN A 279 16.92 -4.28 19.73
C GLN A 279 17.03 -4.19 18.21
N GLU A 280 15.92 -4.31 17.48
CA GLU A 280 15.93 -4.17 16.02
C GLU A 280 16.48 -2.81 15.59
N LEU A 281 16.08 -1.72 16.27
CA LEU A 281 16.60 -0.38 16.00
C LEU A 281 18.14 -0.34 16.10
N GLN A 282 18.70 -0.93 17.16
CA GLN A 282 20.16 -0.98 17.36
C GLN A 282 20.85 -1.83 16.29
N GLU A 283 20.31 -3.00 15.96
CA GLU A 283 20.90 -3.89 14.96
C GLU A 283 20.84 -3.27 13.55
N MET A 284 19.75 -2.59 13.20
CA MET A 284 19.64 -1.79 11.98
C MET A 284 20.68 -0.67 11.96
N ALA A 285 20.76 0.13 13.02
CA ALA A 285 21.67 1.27 13.11
C ALA A 285 23.13 0.83 12.95
N TRP A 286 23.56 -0.18 13.71
CA TRP A 286 24.93 -0.68 13.64
C TRP A 286 25.24 -1.37 12.31
N GLY A 287 24.30 -2.12 11.75
CA GLY A 287 24.48 -2.73 10.42
C GLY A 287 24.63 -1.69 9.32
N LEU A 288 23.82 -0.62 9.34
CA LEU A 288 23.94 0.51 8.42
C LEU A 288 25.30 1.21 8.57
N ALA A 289 25.72 1.52 9.81
CA ALA A 289 27.00 2.15 10.05
C ALA A 289 28.19 1.29 9.55
N ASN A 290 28.16 -0.02 9.82
CA ASN A 290 29.21 -0.95 9.42
C ASN A 290 29.26 -1.22 7.91
N SER A 291 28.13 -1.06 7.21
CA SER A 291 28.07 -1.19 5.75
C SER A 291 28.94 -0.15 5.01
N ASN A 292 29.25 0.95 5.70
CA ASN A 292 29.92 2.13 5.17
C ASN A 292 29.24 2.77 3.95
N GLN A 293 27.96 2.46 3.72
CA GLN A 293 27.15 3.11 2.68
C GLN A 293 26.47 4.36 3.24
N PRO A 294 26.33 5.44 2.44
CA PRO A 294 25.42 6.53 2.76
C PRO A 294 23.99 6.04 2.92
N PHE A 295 23.26 6.56 3.90
CA PHE A 295 21.86 6.16 4.13
C PHE A 295 20.96 7.33 4.50
N LEU A 296 19.72 7.27 4.02
CA LEU A 296 18.61 8.11 4.46
C LEU A 296 17.61 7.21 5.19
N TRP A 297 17.39 7.43 6.48
CA TRP A 297 16.53 6.59 7.31
C TRP A 297 15.36 7.36 7.90
N VAL A 298 14.15 6.90 7.60
CA VAL A 298 12.91 7.39 8.20
C VAL A 298 12.66 6.66 9.53
N VAL A 299 12.65 7.42 10.62
CA VAL A 299 12.28 6.94 11.96
C VAL A 299 11.06 7.74 12.43
N ARG A 300 9.88 7.20 12.14
CA ARG A 300 8.60 7.84 12.44
C ARG A 300 8.39 8.03 13.96
N PRO A 301 7.87 9.17 14.41
CA PRO A 301 7.42 9.33 15.80
C PRO A 301 6.47 8.19 16.22
N GLY A 302 6.76 7.56 17.36
CA GLY A 302 5.96 6.43 17.87
C GLY A 302 6.21 5.08 17.18
N SER A 303 7.18 4.97 16.26
CA SER A 303 7.49 3.69 15.60
C SER A 303 8.40 2.76 16.42
N ILE A 304 8.81 3.16 17.63
CA ILE A 304 9.69 2.36 18.50
C ILE A 304 8.93 2.00 19.78
N ARG A 305 8.87 0.70 20.10
CA ARG A 305 8.20 0.21 21.32
C ARG A 305 8.95 0.63 22.58
N GLY A 306 8.24 1.18 23.56
CA GLY A 306 8.82 1.58 24.85
C GLY A 306 9.83 2.72 24.72
N SER A 307 9.39 3.83 24.11
CA SER A 307 10.22 4.91 23.55
C SER A 307 11.08 5.72 24.53
N ASP A 308 11.05 5.41 25.83
CA ASP A 308 11.82 6.13 26.84
C ASP A 308 13.33 6.03 26.53
N GLY A 309 13.96 7.16 26.20
CA GLY A 309 15.40 7.24 25.91
C GLY A 309 15.82 6.98 24.44
N THR A 310 14.92 6.60 23.54
CA THR A 310 15.25 6.29 22.12
C THR A 310 15.79 7.48 21.33
N GLY A 311 15.27 8.68 21.60
CA GLY A 311 15.75 9.91 20.96
C GLY A 311 17.20 10.25 21.31
N PHE A 312 17.72 9.77 22.44
CA PHE A 312 19.14 9.92 22.80
C PHE A 312 20.02 8.98 21.96
N VAL A 313 19.61 7.72 21.81
CA VAL A 313 20.34 6.71 21.01
C VAL A 313 20.51 7.15 19.57
N LEU A 314 19.44 7.65 18.93
CA LEU A 314 19.51 8.13 17.54
C LEU A 314 20.41 9.37 17.39
N LYS A 315 20.45 10.26 18.39
CA LYS A 315 21.36 11.42 18.40
C LYS A 315 22.82 11.01 18.51
N GLU A 316 23.15 10.07 19.39
CA GLU A 316 24.51 9.54 19.51
C GLU A 316 24.92 8.79 18.24
N PHE A 317 24.01 8.00 17.68
CA PHE A 317 24.21 7.30 16.42
C PHE A 317 24.49 8.28 15.28
N GLN A 318 23.68 9.34 15.14
CA GLN A 318 23.86 10.38 14.13
C GLN A 318 25.24 11.06 14.24
N LYS A 319 25.70 11.35 15.46
CA LYS A 319 27.06 11.89 15.69
C LYS A 319 28.15 10.95 15.20
N LYS A 320 27.96 9.64 15.34
CA LYS A 320 28.95 8.62 14.93
C LYS A 320 29.01 8.41 13.41
N VAL A 321 27.87 8.50 12.72
CA VAL A 321 27.83 8.34 11.25
C VAL A 321 28.14 9.64 10.50
N GLY A 322 27.95 10.79 11.15
CA GLY A 322 28.22 12.11 10.57
C GLY A 322 27.44 12.34 9.28
N ASP A 323 28.09 12.95 8.29
CA ASP A 323 27.46 13.32 7.01
C ASP A 323 27.07 12.14 6.12
N ARG A 324 27.45 10.90 6.48
CA ARG A 324 27.05 9.68 5.75
C ARG A 324 25.62 9.26 6.05
N GLY A 325 25.05 9.67 7.18
CA GLY A 325 23.68 9.33 7.58
C GLY A 325 22.79 10.56 7.62
N CYS A 326 21.57 10.42 7.10
CA CYS A 326 20.50 11.39 7.29
C CYS A 326 19.31 10.66 7.94
N ILE A 327 18.85 11.14 9.10
CA ILE A 327 17.71 10.56 9.82
C ILE A 327 16.62 11.62 9.91
N VAL A 328 15.42 11.29 9.42
CA VAL A 328 14.26 12.18 9.44
C VAL A 328 13.05 11.48 10.04
N GLY A 329 12.10 12.25 10.56
CA GLY A 329 10.86 11.70 11.12
C GLY A 329 9.95 11.11 10.04
N TRP A 330 9.80 11.80 8.92
CA TRP A 330 8.97 11.36 7.80
C TRP A 330 9.49 12.00 6.51
N ALA A 331 9.65 11.23 5.43
CA ALA A 331 10.24 11.71 4.18
C ALA A 331 9.20 11.77 3.04
N PRO A 332 9.34 12.70 2.08
CA PRO A 332 8.56 12.69 0.84
C PRO A 332 9.02 11.52 -0.06
N GLN A 333 8.55 10.31 0.27
CA GLN A 333 9.11 9.05 -0.24
C GLN A 333 9.13 8.95 -1.77
N ARG A 334 8.11 9.49 -2.46
CA ARG A 334 8.05 9.49 -3.93
C ARG A 334 9.21 10.28 -4.54
N GLU A 335 9.47 11.47 -4.02
CA GLU A 335 10.58 12.32 -4.45
C GLU A 335 11.93 11.70 -4.09
N VAL A 336 12.03 11.09 -2.90
CA VAL A 336 13.23 10.37 -2.47
C VAL A 336 13.54 9.21 -3.42
N LEU A 337 12.59 8.32 -3.70
CA LEU A 337 12.81 7.16 -4.57
C LEU A 337 13.14 7.57 -6.02
N ALA A 338 12.57 8.69 -6.50
CA ALA A 338 12.89 9.24 -7.82
C ALA A 338 14.26 9.96 -7.86
N HIS A 339 14.88 10.21 -6.71
CA HIS A 339 16.14 10.97 -6.66
C HIS A 339 17.33 10.13 -7.11
N ARG A 340 18.17 10.70 -8.00
CA ARG A 340 19.34 10.03 -8.64
C ARG A 340 20.31 9.36 -7.66
N ALA A 341 20.41 9.87 -6.44
CA ALA A 341 21.33 9.38 -5.42
C ALA A 341 20.89 8.04 -4.81
N ILE A 342 19.60 7.71 -4.87
CA ILE A 342 19.10 6.47 -4.30
C ILE A 342 19.59 5.28 -5.12
N GLY A 343 20.36 4.42 -4.46
CA GLY A 343 20.86 3.17 -5.00
C GLY A 343 20.13 1.93 -4.47
N GLY A 344 19.36 2.04 -3.40
CA GLY A 344 18.60 0.89 -2.88
C GLY A 344 17.54 1.32 -1.90
N PHE A 345 16.53 0.47 -1.72
CA PHE A 345 15.43 0.75 -0.81
C PHE A 345 15.24 -0.39 0.18
N TRP A 346 15.61 -0.16 1.43
CA TRP A 346 15.22 -1.01 2.54
C TRP A 346 13.79 -0.73 2.96
N SER A 347 12.91 -1.69 2.69
CA SER A 347 11.46 -1.55 2.82
C SER A 347 10.82 -2.68 3.61
N HIS A 348 9.72 -2.34 4.28
CA HIS A 348 8.76 -3.30 4.83
C HIS A 348 7.96 -4.08 3.76
N CYS A 349 8.08 -3.74 2.48
CA CYS A 349 7.41 -4.44 1.36
C CYS A 349 5.88 -4.28 1.30
N GLY A 350 5.35 -3.19 1.85
CA GLY A 350 3.97 -2.80 1.57
C GLY A 350 3.76 -2.51 0.08
N TRP A 351 2.59 -2.87 -0.46
CA TRP A 351 2.36 -2.88 -1.91
C TRP A 351 2.63 -1.55 -2.62
N ASN A 352 2.21 -0.43 -2.04
CA ASN A 352 2.47 0.89 -2.64
C ASN A 352 3.97 1.19 -2.73
N SER A 353 4.73 0.94 -1.66
CA SER A 353 6.18 1.15 -1.63
C SER A 353 6.90 0.22 -2.60
N THR A 354 6.41 -1.00 -2.80
CA THR A 354 6.89 -1.91 -3.84
C THR A 354 6.67 -1.32 -5.24
N LEU A 355 5.45 -0.85 -5.53
CA LEU A 355 5.15 -0.21 -6.82
C LEU A 355 5.98 1.06 -7.04
N GLU A 356 6.19 1.90 -6.02
CA GLU A 356 7.03 3.10 -6.09
C GLU A 356 8.49 2.74 -6.41
N SER A 357 9.06 1.73 -5.73
CA SER A 357 10.43 1.27 -5.98
C SER A 357 10.61 0.74 -7.40
N LEU A 358 9.68 -0.09 -7.88
CA LEU A 358 9.69 -0.63 -9.23
C LEU A 358 9.54 0.48 -10.28
N SER A 359 8.68 1.46 -10.01
CA SER A 359 8.45 2.61 -10.89
C SER A 359 9.68 3.51 -11.01
N GLU A 360 10.58 3.50 -10.02
CA GLU A 360 11.82 4.26 -10.06
C GLU A 360 13.06 3.45 -10.38
N GLY A 361 12.93 2.13 -10.55
CA GLY A 361 14.03 1.25 -10.90
C GLY A 361 15.02 1.02 -9.76
N VAL A 362 14.55 1.15 -8.52
CA VAL A 362 15.35 1.00 -7.31
C VAL A 362 15.22 -0.43 -6.79
N PRO A 363 16.34 -1.17 -6.61
CA PRO A 363 16.30 -2.52 -6.06
C PRO A 363 16.06 -2.48 -4.54
N MET A 364 15.46 -3.54 -4.00
CA MET A 364 14.92 -3.53 -2.63
C MET A 364 15.67 -4.45 -1.65
N LEU A 365 15.82 -4.01 -0.41
CA LEU A 365 16.15 -4.85 0.75
C LEU A 365 14.88 -5.03 1.58
N CYS A 366 14.36 -6.25 1.62
CA CYS A 366 13.06 -6.56 2.16
C CYS A 366 13.14 -6.97 3.64
N ARG A 367 12.37 -6.32 4.50
CA ARG A 367 12.13 -6.75 5.90
C ARG A 367 10.62 -6.67 6.20
N PRO A 368 9.84 -7.71 5.87
CA PRO A 368 8.39 -7.70 6.08
C PRO A 368 8.03 -7.86 7.56
N TYR A 369 6.93 -7.23 7.99
CA TYR A 369 6.43 -7.25 9.38
C TYR A 369 5.05 -7.90 9.52
N SER A 370 4.11 -7.57 8.65
CA SER A 370 2.71 -8.00 8.79
C SER A 370 1.93 -8.03 7.47
N GLY A 371 0.71 -8.58 7.51
CA GLY A 371 -0.19 -8.59 6.37
C GLY A 371 0.41 -9.28 5.14
N ASP A 372 0.26 -8.65 3.98
CA ASP A 372 0.71 -9.11 2.67
C ASP A 372 2.23 -8.97 2.44
N GLN A 373 2.95 -8.29 3.33
CA GLN A 373 4.35 -7.90 3.14
C GLN A 373 5.28 -9.10 2.92
N ARG A 374 5.05 -10.23 3.60
CA ARG A 374 5.88 -11.44 3.46
C ARG A 374 5.72 -12.06 2.06
N GLY A 375 4.48 -12.14 1.57
CA GLY A 375 4.21 -12.55 0.20
C GLY A 375 4.84 -11.61 -0.82
N ASN A 376 4.67 -10.29 -0.65
CA ASN A 376 5.29 -9.30 -1.53
C ASN A 376 6.83 -9.44 -1.55
N SER A 377 7.44 -9.63 -0.38
CA SER A 377 8.88 -9.87 -0.22
C SER A 377 9.35 -11.08 -1.04
N ARG A 378 8.57 -12.18 -1.04
CA ARG A 378 8.88 -13.39 -1.81
C ARG A 378 8.84 -13.12 -3.32
N TYR A 379 7.84 -12.36 -3.80
CA TYR A 379 7.79 -11.96 -5.21
C TYR A 379 8.98 -11.09 -5.60
N ILE A 380 9.34 -10.12 -4.76
CA ILE A 380 10.49 -9.24 -4.97
C ILE A 380 11.80 -10.05 -5.10
N SER A 381 12.05 -10.99 -4.18
CA SER A 381 13.33 -11.71 -4.14
C SER A 381 13.39 -12.92 -5.08
N CYS A 382 12.30 -13.67 -5.23
CA CYS A 382 12.33 -14.97 -5.91
C CYS A 382 11.77 -14.92 -7.34
N VAL A 383 10.73 -14.11 -7.59
CA VAL A 383 10.05 -14.04 -8.90
C VAL A 383 10.68 -12.94 -9.75
N TRP A 384 10.60 -11.69 -9.29
CA TRP A 384 11.12 -10.54 -10.03
C TRP A 384 12.64 -10.42 -9.87
N ARG A 385 13.18 -10.95 -8.77
CA ARG A 385 14.61 -10.93 -8.42
C ARG A 385 15.18 -9.50 -8.41
N VAL A 386 14.38 -8.52 -8.01
CA VAL A 386 14.77 -7.11 -7.93
C VAL A 386 15.18 -6.70 -6.51
N GLY A 387 15.36 -7.67 -5.62
CA GLY A 387 15.76 -7.41 -4.25
C GLY A 387 16.16 -8.66 -3.47
N LEU A 388 16.49 -8.45 -2.20
CA LEU A 388 16.90 -9.47 -1.24
C LEU A 388 15.96 -9.44 -0.04
N THR A 389 15.75 -10.57 0.62
CA THR A 389 14.97 -10.63 1.87
C THR A 389 15.89 -10.89 3.06
N LEU A 390 15.78 -10.05 4.09
CA LEU A 390 16.35 -10.30 5.40
C LEU A 390 15.47 -11.33 6.12
N GLU A 391 15.84 -12.60 5.96
CA GLU A 391 15.19 -13.72 6.65
C GLU A 391 15.63 -13.79 8.12
N GLY A 392 14.83 -14.45 8.96
CA GLY A 392 15.11 -14.60 10.39
C GLY A 392 14.10 -13.89 11.28
N HIS A 393 13.86 -14.46 12.47
CA HIS A 393 13.00 -13.87 13.48
C HIS A 393 13.64 -12.59 14.05
N GLU A 394 14.89 -12.72 14.49
CA GLU A 394 15.69 -11.62 15.04
C GLU A 394 16.60 -11.02 13.96
N LEU A 395 16.70 -9.69 13.96
CA LEU A 395 17.60 -8.99 13.05
C LEU A 395 19.01 -8.94 13.64
N ASN A 396 20.02 -9.24 12.82
CA ASN A 396 21.43 -9.18 13.21
C ASN A 396 22.19 -8.12 12.41
N ARG A 397 22.95 -7.23 13.06
CA ARG A 397 23.73 -6.17 12.40
C ARG A 397 24.71 -6.67 11.34
N ASN A 398 25.29 -7.87 11.51
CA ASN A 398 26.22 -8.44 10.55
C ASN A 398 25.49 -8.89 9.28
N GLU A 399 24.27 -9.40 9.41
CA GLU A 399 23.42 -9.76 8.28
C GLU A 399 22.92 -8.52 7.56
N VAL A 400 22.55 -7.47 8.31
CA VAL A 400 22.23 -6.16 7.75
C VAL A 400 23.41 -5.61 6.96
N GLU A 401 24.59 -5.55 7.56
CA GLU A 401 25.81 -5.06 6.90
C GLU A 401 26.06 -5.80 5.58
N LYS A 402 26.07 -7.15 5.63
CA LYS A 402 26.30 -7.99 4.45
C LYS A 402 25.24 -7.74 3.38
N SER A 403 23.96 -7.66 3.76
CA SER A 403 22.87 -7.50 2.79
C SER A 403 22.85 -6.11 2.16
N VAL A 404 23.19 -5.06 2.93
CA VAL A 404 23.36 -3.71 2.39
C VAL A 404 24.53 -3.66 1.41
N LYS A 405 25.68 -4.22 1.76
CA LYS A 405 26.85 -4.31 0.85
C LYS A 405 26.50 -5.10 -0.42
N LYS A 406 25.82 -6.23 -0.27
CA LYS A 406 25.37 -7.07 -1.37
C LYS A 406 24.44 -6.36 -2.34
N LEU A 407 23.49 -5.58 -1.84
CA LEU A 407 22.56 -4.81 -2.65
C LEU A 407 23.22 -3.60 -3.34
N MET A 408 24.10 -2.89 -2.62
CA MET A 408 24.60 -1.59 -3.04
C MET A 408 25.92 -1.66 -3.83
N VAL A 409 26.79 -2.61 -3.50
CA VAL A 409 28.19 -2.64 -3.97
C VAL A 409 28.51 -3.86 -4.82
N GLU A 410 27.94 -5.02 -4.50
CA GLU A 410 28.29 -6.28 -5.15
C GLU A 410 27.60 -6.48 -6.51
N GLU A 411 28.17 -7.38 -7.32
CA GLU A 411 27.68 -7.72 -8.66
C GLU A 411 26.23 -8.21 -8.67
N GLU A 412 25.79 -8.90 -7.62
CA GLU A 412 24.39 -9.35 -7.52
C GLU A 412 23.42 -8.17 -7.39
N GLY A 413 23.76 -7.16 -6.59
CA GLY A 413 23.01 -5.92 -6.46
C GLY A 413 22.95 -5.14 -7.77
N ARG A 414 24.05 -5.11 -8.54
CA ARG A 414 24.09 -4.53 -9.90
C ARG A 414 23.07 -5.20 -10.82
N LYS A 415 23.02 -6.52 -10.84
CA LYS A 415 22.03 -7.29 -11.64
C LYS A 415 20.59 -7.06 -11.18
N MET A 416 20.34 -6.88 -9.88
CA MET A 416 19.02 -6.53 -9.35
C MET A 416 18.57 -5.16 -9.84
N ARG A 417 19.48 -4.18 -9.85
CA ARG A 417 19.23 -2.83 -10.36
C ARG A 417 18.91 -2.85 -11.85
N GLU A 418 19.63 -3.62 -12.67
CA GLU A 418 19.34 -3.77 -14.09
C GLU A 418 17.90 -4.28 -14.31
N ARG A 419 17.49 -5.32 -13.57
CA ARG A 419 16.11 -5.83 -13.61
C ARG A 419 15.10 -4.79 -13.11
N ALA A 420 15.40 -4.06 -12.05
CA ALA A 420 14.53 -3.00 -11.56
C ALA A 420 14.34 -1.90 -12.63
N MET A 421 15.40 -1.55 -13.35
CA MET A 421 15.33 -0.60 -14.48
C MET A 421 14.52 -1.14 -15.67
N ASP A 422 14.56 -2.45 -15.95
CA ASP A 422 13.66 -3.07 -16.93
C ASP A 422 12.19 -2.94 -16.50
N PHE A 423 11.89 -3.14 -15.22
CA PHE A 423 10.55 -2.94 -14.67
C PHE A 423 10.11 -1.49 -14.80
N LYS A 424 10.97 -0.53 -14.45
CA LYS A 424 10.71 0.90 -14.65
C LYS A 424 10.29 1.20 -16.09
N ARG A 425 11.08 0.76 -17.09
CA ARG A 425 10.77 0.96 -18.51
C ARG A 425 9.40 0.39 -18.90
N ARG A 426 9.11 -0.84 -18.47
CA ARG A 426 7.82 -1.50 -18.77
C ARG A 426 6.63 -0.81 -18.10
N ILE A 427 6.83 -0.27 -16.89
CA ILE A 427 5.82 0.53 -16.19
C ILE A 427 5.58 1.83 -16.96
N GLU A 428 6.63 2.55 -17.34
CA GLU A 428 6.54 3.77 -18.15
C GLU A 428 5.81 3.50 -19.48
N ASP A 429 6.14 2.42 -20.19
CA ASP A 429 5.47 2.02 -21.43
C ASP A 429 3.97 1.72 -21.20
N SER A 430 3.61 1.14 -20.06
CA SER A 430 2.22 0.86 -19.72
C SER A 430 1.39 2.13 -19.44
N LEU A 431 2.05 3.20 -18.99
CA LEU A 431 1.45 4.50 -18.65
C LEU A 431 1.35 5.46 -19.84
N ARG A 432 2.19 5.28 -20.87
CA ARG A 432 2.14 6.10 -22.10
C ARG A 432 0.78 6.05 -22.77
N GLU A 433 0.49 7.04 -23.60
CA GLU A 433 -0.72 7.07 -24.41
C GLU A 433 -0.85 5.77 -25.22
N GLY A 434 -2.02 5.14 -25.13
CA GLY A 434 -2.27 3.85 -25.75
C GLY A 434 -1.62 2.66 -25.03
N GLY A 435 -0.89 2.85 -23.94
CA GLY A 435 -0.38 1.79 -23.05
C GLY A 435 -1.49 1.08 -22.27
N SER A 436 -1.19 -0.08 -21.66
CA SER A 436 -2.22 -0.89 -21.00
C SER A 436 -2.90 -0.19 -19.83
N CYS A 437 -2.16 0.53 -18.98
CA CYS A 437 -2.72 1.25 -17.85
C CYS A 437 -3.57 2.45 -18.33
N SER A 438 -3.05 3.22 -19.29
CA SER A 438 -3.78 4.34 -19.91
C SER A 438 -5.13 3.88 -20.52
N ARG A 439 -5.15 2.75 -21.23
CA ARG A 439 -6.40 2.17 -21.76
C ARG A 439 -7.36 1.75 -20.65
N ASN A 440 -6.89 1.04 -19.63
CA ASN A 440 -7.75 0.59 -18.52
C ASN A 440 -8.34 1.76 -17.73
N LEU A 441 -7.58 2.86 -17.57
CA LEU A 441 -8.08 4.08 -16.95
C LEU A 441 -9.17 4.75 -17.78
N LYS A 442 -9.02 4.80 -19.11
CA LYS A 442 -10.06 5.31 -20.01
C LYS A 442 -11.31 4.43 -19.96
N GLU A 443 -11.15 3.11 -20.03
CA GLU A 443 -12.24 2.15 -19.91
C GLU A 443 -12.97 2.29 -18.57
N LEU A 444 -12.26 2.55 -17.48
CA LEU A 444 -12.86 2.84 -16.17
C LEU A 444 -13.72 4.11 -16.20
N VAL A 445 -13.22 5.20 -16.80
CA VAL A 445 -13.99 6.45 -16.93
C VAL A 445 -15.23 6.23 -17.79
N ASP A 446 -15.10 5.59 -18.94
CA ASP A 446 -16.21 5.27 -19.84
C ASP A 446 -17.26 4.38 -19.14
N PHE A 447 -16.80 3.41 -18.34
CA PHE A 447 -17.67 2.57 -17.53
C PHE A 447 -18.45 3.36 -16.48
N ILE A 448 -17.81 4.27 -15.75
CA ILE A 448 -18.49 5.14 -14.78
C ILE A 448 -19.50 6.08 -15.48
N ILE A 449 -19.16 6.63 -16.64
CA ILE A 449 -20.05 7.51 -17.42
C ILE A 449 -21.30 6.76 -17.92
N SER A 450 -21.19 5.45 -18.14
CA SER A 450 -22.32 4.62 -18.61
C SER A 450 -23.41 4.39 -17.55
N PHE A 451 -23.21 4.83 -16.31
CA PHE A 451 -24.15 4.63 -15.22
C PHE A 451 -25.36 5.56 -15.28
#